data_AF-A0A964X766-F1
#
_entry.id   AF-A0A964X766-F1
#
_cell.length_a   1.000
_cell.length_b   1.000
_cell.length_c   1.000
_cell.angle_alpha   90.00
_cell.angle_beta   90.00
_cell.angle_gamma   90.00
#
_symmetry.space_group_name_H-M   'P 1'
#
loop_
_entity.id
_entity.type
_entity.pdbx_description
1 polymer ?
#
loop_
_entity_poly.entity_id
_entity_poly.type
_entity_poly.pdbx_seq_one_letter_code
_entity_poly.pdbx_strand_id
1 'polypeptide(L)'
;MSQDSFSFSMPPGSGAATTDDRTRYLAPPFDARVADSGQALLLIHGDSQVRRLPVQLVQVFGQCNRFRTLDEHERAIAQALRVPPPQTGAIRQALEELTRRNLLQTEAAVLTRLKSPAGDAAGRESQAISCLFVRTCGRPETLDRLLSSLRRRARPDGLEQVIVLDDDAEAQGRQAARSVVDRHRDGFPAELTLIDRADRGSILDRIAKGAGADPSRLRWCIEGAPESAEPSYGASLNFALMLGAGRLITLVDDDASIDAFELPDCSPRPAIRRRQSARLHFPEPGAELPGGAYTGVDAHPVSLHAQFLGAGPARLVAMSEGDTSGLLDDVDPQLLSELSGASRIRLTSSGTLGDPGTRSLQWLFHEQPEHLGPLCESEARYRALVEQRRVARSSGRPEVTTAFALMTTTMTGVDNRELLAPTQPRGSNEDQLFGALVGFLHPDTCHANLPHMLLHRRPDPRRWQASDLDEPRGVNRGGFLTARVHTLRSSLPGGDVNSRAELLADAFDALARTHPDELGWQLRQELLEVRSQFIERVAAVREALEPPPWLDRDFERVLARHGRVDGSDQQRLDEIARNLPAFLADYSAALPDWAASWYYCRSAGIDNVLEDRA
;
A
#
# COMPACT_ATOMS: atom_id res chain seq x y z
N MET A 1 -3.25 33.33 19.49
CA MET A 1 -2.39 34.19 18.63
C MET A 1 -3.24 35.36 18.16
N SER A 2 -2.75 36.57 18.39
CA SER A 2 -3.35 37.85 17.97
C SER A 2 -3.66 37.84 16.47
N GLN A 3 -4.79 38.45 16.09
CA GLN A 3 -5.12 38.77 14.69
C GLN A 3 -4.17 39.86 14.20
N ASP A 4 -2.92 39.50 13.90
CA ASP A 4 -2.01 40.41 13.21
C ASP A 4 -2.49 40.54 11.76
N SER A 5 -2.85 41.76 11.36
CA SER A 5 -3.29 42.05 10.00
C SER A 5 -2.14 41.75 9.04
N PHE A 6 -2.38 40.81 8.13
CA PHE A 6 -1.43 40.47 7.08
C PHE A 6 -1.32 41.69 6.14
N SER A 7 -0.23 42.45 6.26
CA SER A 7 0.07 43.60 5.40
C SER A 7 1.17 43.20 4.42
N PHE A 8 0.81 43.15 3.14
CA PHE A 8 1.71 42.76 2.07
C PHE A 8 2.17 44.01 1.31
N SER A 9 3.46 44.35 1.39
CA SER A 9 4.08 45.41 0.60
C SER A 9 5.34 44.87 -0.05
N MET A 10 5.32 44.72 -1.37
CA MET A 10 6.51 44.43 -2.18
C MET A 10 6.92 45.72 -2.90
N PRO A 11 8.23 46.02 -2.98
CA PRO A 11 8.69 47.10 -3.85
C PRO A 11 8.34 46.76 -5.31
N PRO A 12 7.91 47.74 -6.13
CA PRO A 12 7.47 47.50 -7.50
C PRO A 12 8.63 46.94 -8.34
N GLY A 13 8.44 45.72 -8.86
CA GLY A 13 9.36 45.07 -9.79
C GLY A 13 9.10 45.51 -11.23
N SER A 14 10.18 45.72 -12.00
CA SER A 14 10.12 46.13 -13.41
C SER A 14 9.93 44.93 -14.36
N GLY A 15 8.90 45.00 -15.21
CA GLY A 15 8.77 44.23 -16.46
C GLY A 15 8.13 42.84 -16.35
N ALA A 16 6.91 42.71 -16.86
CA ALA A 16 6.21 41.43 -16.98
C ALA A 16 6.77 40.61 -18.16
N ALA A 17 7.29 39.42 -17.88
CA ALA A 17 7.51 38.40 -18.91
C ALA A 17 6.15 37.73 -19.18
N THR A 18 5.77 37.61 -20.44
CA THR A 18 4.55 36.90 -20.86
C THR A 18 4.74 35.40 -20.62
N THR A 19 4.30 34.92 -19.45
CA THR A 19 4.19 33.49 -19.16
C THR A 19 2.99 32.91 -19.91
N ASP A 20 3.17 31.74 -20.54
CA ASP A 20 2.06 30.98 -21.11
C ASP A 20 1.04 30.64 -20.01
N ASP A 21 -0.18 31.13 -20.18
CA ASP A 21 -1.29 31.08 -19.21
C ASP A 21 -1.68 29.64 -18.81
N ARG A 22 -1.27 28.66 -19.62
CA ARG A 22 -1.49 27.23 -19.36
C ARG A 22 -0.41 26.54 -18.54
N THR A 23 0.71 27.21 -18.27
CA THR A 23 1.82 26.58 -17.54
C THR A 23 1.48 26.39 -16.08
N ARG A 24 1.60 25.15 -15.58
CA ARG A 24 1.39 24.81 -14.18
C ARG A 24 2.73 24.73 -13.43
N TYR A 25 2.73 25.24 -12.21
CA TYR A 25 3.91 25.39 -11.35
C TYR A 25 3.71 24.72 -9.99
N LEU A 26 4.78 24.21 -9.41
CA LEU A 26 4.86 23.62 -8.07
C LEU A 26 6.16 24.08 -7.39
N ALA A 27 6.13 24.36 -6.09
CA ALA A 27 7.36 24.54 -5.32
C ALA A 27 8.04 23.17 -5.08
N PRO A 28 9.34 23.02 -5.38
CA PRO A 28 10.07 21.82 -5.01
C PRO A 28 10.12 21.67 -3.48
N PRO A 29 10.37 20.45 -2.96
CA PRO A 29 10.57 20.22 -1.52
C PRO A 29 11.71 21.11 -0.99
N PHE A 30 11.51 21.72 0.17
CA PHE A 30 12.42 22.72 0.72
C PHE A 30 12.39 22.76 2.25
N ASP A 31 13.47 23.28 2.83
CA ASP A 31 13.57 23.71 4.22
C ASP A 31 13.68 25.23 4.29
N ALA A 32 12.94 25.84 5.22
CA ALA A 32 13.01 27.27 5.47
C ALA A 32 13.19 27.61 6.95
N ARG A 33 14.07 28.57 7.24
CA ARG A 33 14.31 29.08 8.60
C ARG A 33 14.33 30.61 8.57
N VAL A 34 13.59 31.24 9.47
CA VAL A 34 13.61 32.70 9.62
C VAL A 34 15.01 33.13 10.11
N ALA A 35 15.63 34.08 9.40
CA ALA A 35 16.94 34.61 9.74
C ALA A 35 16.84 35.89 10.59
N ASP A 36 15.89 36.76 10.25
CA ASP A 36 15.59 38.02 10.95
C ASP A 36 14.12 38.45 10.71
N SER A 37 13.75 39.67 11.11
CA SER A 37 12.37 40.18 11.04
C SER A 37 11.79 40.30 9.62
N GLY A 38 12.61 40.21 8.56
CA GLY A 38 12.15 40.32 7.18
C GLY A 38 12.69 39.26 6.23
N GLN A 39 13.68 38.45 6.63
CA GLN A 39 14.36 37.47 5.77
C GLN A 39 14.28 36.05 6.33
N ALA A 40 14.22 35.09 5.41
CA ALA A 40 14.34 33.67 5.67
C ALA A 40 15.44 33.06 4.79
N LEU A 41 16.11 32.05 5.32
CA LEU A 41 17.00 31.16 4.58
C LEU A 41 16.16 30.01 4.03
N LEU A 42 16.29 29.77 2.72
CA LEU A 42 15.61 28.72 1.98
C LEU A 42 16.66 27.75 1.43
N LEU A 43 16.51 26.47 1.72
CA LEU A 43 17.28 25.38 1.12
C LEU A 43 16.31 24.50 0.33
N ILE A 44 16.49 24.41 -0.99
CA ILE A 44 15.67 23.55 -1.84
C ILE A 44 16.34 22.17 -1.90
N HIS A 45 15.56 21.10 -1.76
CA HIS A 45 16.07 19.74 -1.82
C HIS A 45 16.75 19.47 -3.17
N GLY A 46 17.99 18.98 -3.13
CA GLY A 46 18.81 18.73 -4.32
C GLY A 46 19.54 19.97 -4.86
N ASP A 47 19.29 21.16 -4.30
CA ASP A 47 20.11 22.35 -4.50
C ASP A 47 21.15 22.43 -3.37
N SER A 48 22.38 22.75 -3.72
CA SER A 48 23.47 22.95 -2.74
C SER A 48 23.48 24.37 -2.17
N GLN A 49 22.74 25.30 -2.77
CA GLN A 49 22.74 26.71 -2.38
C GLN A 49 21.65 27.03 -1.36
N VAL A 50 22.05 27.69 -0.27
CA VAL A 50 21.13 28.35 0.65
C VAL A 50 20.83 29.75 0.12
N ARG A 51 19.54 30.04 -0.09
CA ARG A 51 19.06 31.32 -0.64
C ARG A 51 18.48 32.18 0.47
N ARG A 52 18.74 33.48 0.47
CA ARG A 52 18.10 34.43 1.40
C ARG A 52 16.97 35.16 0.67
N LEU A 53 15.76 35.04 1.18
CA LEU A 53 14.54 35.58 0.58
C LEU A 53 13.69 36.32 1.62
N PRO A 54 12.85 37.29 1.22
CA PRO A 54 11.86 37.87 2.10
C PRO A 54 10.92 36.80 2.69
N VAL A 55 10.56 36.92 3.97
CA VAL A 55 9.67 35.97 4.66
C VAL A 55 8.34 35.82 3.92
N GLN A 56 7.79 36.91 3.39
CA GLN A 56 6.53 36.92 2.62
C GLN A 56 6.64 36.09 1.34
N LEU A 57 7.80 36.14 0.68
CA LEU A 57 8.05 35.35 -0.53
C LEU A 57 8.14 33.85 -0.21
N VAL A 58 8.75 33.50 0.92
CA VAL A 58 8.80 32.11 1.42
C VAL A 58 7.41 31.61 1.85
N GLN A 59 6.57 32.47 2.43
CA GLN A 59 5.19 32.13 2.74
C GLN A 59 4.37 31.81 1.49
N VAL A 60 4.46 32.64 0.44
CA VAL A 60 3.83 32.38 -0.87
C VAL A 60 4.39 31.09 -1.46
N PHE A 61 5.71 30.89 -1.43
CA PHE A 61 6.38 29.68 -1.92
C PHE A 61 5.86 28.40 -1.23
N GLY A 62 5.67 28.44 0.09
CA GLY A 62 5.14 27.31 0.86
C GLY A 62 3.67 26.95 0.54
N GLN A 63 2.90 27.89 -0.01
CA GLN A 63 1.54 27.62 -0.47
C GLN A 63 1.46 27.08 -1.90
N CYS A 64 2.56 27.14 -2.67
CA CYS A 64 2.65 26.56 -4.01
C CYS A 64 2.83 25.03 -3.97
N ASN A 65 1.95 24.32 -3.27
CA ASN A 65 2.08 22.91 -2.88
C ASN A 65 1.45 21.88 -3.84
N ARG A 66 0.90 22.33 -4.97
CA ARG A 66 0.36 21.49 -6.05
C ARG A 66 0.59 22.17 -7.39
N PHE A 67 0.59 21.42 -8.47
CA PHE A 67 0.63 21.98 -9.82
C PHE A 67 -0.63 22.81 -10.10
N ARG A 68 -0.44 24.11 -10.29
CA ARG A 68 -1.48 25.09 -10.61
C ARG A 68 -0.92 26.15 -11.53
N THR A 69 -1.76 26.78 -12.36
CA THR A 69 -1.38 28.01 -13.06
C THR A 69 -1.13 29.13 -12.04
N LEU A 70 -0.51 30.23 -12.48
CA LEU A 70 -0.28 31.37 -11.59
C LEU A 70 -1.62 31.98 -11.09
N ASP A 71 -2.66 32.00 -11.92
CA ASP A 71 -4.01 32.47 -11.56
C ASP A 71 -4.69 31.56 -10.53
N GLU A 72 -4.51 30.25 -10.66
CA GLU A 72 -4.99 29.26 -9.70
C GLU A 72 -4.25 29.35 -8.37
N HIS A 73 -2.92 29.54 -8.39
CA HIS A 73 -2.13 29.80 -7.18
C HIS A 73 -2.55 31.10 -6.51
N GLU A 74 -2.72 32.19 -7.26
CA GLU A 74 -3.16 33.48 -6.69
C GLU A 74 -4.47 33.31 -5.91
N ARG A 75 -5.48 32.66 -6.51
CA ARG A 75 -6.76 32.39 -5.86
C ARG A 75 -6.60 31.51 -4.62
N ALA A 76 -5.85 30.42 -4.73
CA ALA A 76 -5.64 29.48 -3.61
C ALA A 76 -4.90 30.14 -2.44
N ILE A 77 -3.87 30.94 -2.73
CA ILE A 77 -3.06 31.64 -1.72
C ILE A 77 -3.84 32.77 -1.08
N ALA A 78 -4.60 33.54 -1.86
CA ALA A 78 -5.46 34.60 -1.34
C ALA A 78 -6.49 34.02 -0.36
N GLN A 79 -7.08 32.87 -0.68
CA GLN A 79 -7.99 32.17 0.21
C GLN A 79 -7.28 31.64 1.47
N ALA A 80 -6.15 30.96 1.32
CA ALA A 80 -5.41 30.36 2.43
C ALA A 80 -4.88 31.40 3.43
N LEU A 81 -4.37 32.52 2.92
CA LEU A 81 -3.82 33.62 3.73
C LEU A 81 -4.87 34.69 4.08
N ARG A 82 -6.12 34.53 3.64
CA ARG A 82 -7.24 35.47 3.84
C ARG A 82 -6.89 36.90 3.39
N VAL A 83 -6.23 37.02 2.25
CA VAL A 83 -5.80 38.31 1.69
C VAL A 83 -7.00 39.01 1.03
N PRO A 84 -7.26 40.30 1.34
CA PRO A 84 -8.35 41.06 0.73
C PRO A 84 -8.17 41.20 -0.80
N PRO A 85 -9.27 41.26 -1.59
CA PRO A 85 -9.21 41.41 -3.05
C PRO A 85 -8.29 42.55 -3.56
N PRO A 86 -8.22 43.74 -2.93
CA PRO A 86 -7.31 44.81 -3.37
C PRO A 86 -5.82 44.47 -3.27
N GLN A 87 -5.45 43.42 -2.53
CA GLN A 87 -4.06 43.04 -2.25
C GLN A 87 -3.62 41.77 -3.00
N THR A 88 -4.48 41.12 -3.78
CA THR A 88 -4.13 39.89 -4.51
C THR A 88 -3.08 40.12 -5.59
N GLY A 89 -3.05 41.34 -6.18
CA GLY A 89 -2.02 41.72 -7.15
C GLY A 89 -0.58 41.62 -6.59
N ALA A 90 -0.42 41.70 -5.28
CA ALA A 90 0.88 41.54 -4.65
C ALA A 90 1.29 40.06 -4.50
N ILE A 91 0.33 39.15 -4.35
CA ILE A 91 0.54 37.70 -4.48
C ILE A 91 1.00 37.37 -5.90
N ARG A 92 0.33 37.94 -6.92
CA ARG A 92 0.73 37.77 -8.32
C ARG A 92 2.17 38.19 -8.56
N GLN A 93 2.57 39.36 -8.07
CA GLN A 93 3.96 39.83 -8.17
C GLN A 93 4.95 38.88 -7.49
N ALA A 94 4.61 38.33 -6.32
CA ALA A 94 5.45 37.34 -5.65
C ALA A 94 5.55 36.02 -6.43
N LEU A 95 4.46 35.54 -7.02
CA LEU A 95 4.47 34.36 -7.89
C LEU A 95 5.34 34.57 -9.13
N GLU A 96 5.24 35.73 -9.77
CA GLU A 96 6.08 36.11 -10.91
C GLU A 96 7.57 36.23 -10.50
N GLU A 97 7.84 36.76 -9.30
CA GLU A 97 9.19 36.79 -8.71
C GLU A 97 9.77 35.39 -8.50
N LEU A 98 8.98 34.46 -7.94
CA LEU A 98 9.38 33.06 -7.73
C LEU A 98 9.70 32.36 -9.05
N THR A 99 8.87 32.57 -10.08
CA THR A 99 9.10 32.04 -11.44
C THR A 99 10.35 32.65 -12.05
N ARG A 100 10.55 33.97 -11.97
CA ARG A 100 11.74 34.65 -12.53
C ARG A 100 13.04 34.21 -11.87
N ARG A 101 12.99 33.84 -10.59
CA ARG A 101 14.12 33.26 -9.84
C ARG A 101 14.33 31.76 -10.10
N ASN A 102 13.51 31.14 -10.94
CA ASN A 102 13.48 29.69 -11.18
C ASN A 102 13.33 28.87 -9.89
N LEU A 103 12.54 29.37 -8.94
CA LEU A 103 12.27 28.65 -7.68
C LEU A 103 11.11 27.67 -7.83
N LEU A 104 10.16 27.93 -8.74
CA LEU A 104 9.07 27.02 -9.05
C LEU A 104 9.45 26.07 -10.20
N GLN A 105 9.04 24.81 -10.08
CA GLN A 105 9.18 23.81 -11.12
C GLN A 105 7.92 23.77 -11.99
N THR A 106 8.11 23.71 -13.31
CA THR A 106 7.00 23.51 -14.25
C THR A 106 6.61 22.04 -14.34
N GLU A 107 5.33 21.78 -14.59
CA GLU A 107 4.83 20.41 -14.80
C GLU A 107 5.59 19.70 -15.93
N ALA A 108 5.87 20.40 -17.03
CA ALA A 108 6.62 19.88 -18.17
C ALA A 108 8.07 19.49 -17.80
N ALA A 109 8.76 20.29 -16.98
CA ALA A 109 10.10 19.97 -16.51
C ALA A 109 10.11 18.74 -15.61
N VAL A 110 9.12 18.62 -14.72
CA VAL A 110 8.95 17.44 -13.86
C VAL A 110 8.65 16.20 -14.68
N LEU A 111 7.74 16.26 -15.66
CA LEU A 111 7.47 15.15 -16.57
C LEU A 111 8.72 14.72 -17.35
N THR A 112 9.53 15.68 -17.81
CA THR A 112 10.80 15.40 -18.49
C THR A 112 11.80 14.69 -17.57
N ARG A 113 11.92 15.15 -16.31
CA ARG A 113 12.75 14.50 -15.29
C ARG A 113 12.29 13.08 -15.00
N LEU A 114 10.98 12.87 -14.83
CA LEU A 114 10.39 11.55 -14.54
C LEU A 114 10.50 10.57 -15.72
N LYS A 115 10.53 11.08 -16.96
CA LYS A 115 10.76 10.26 -18.17
C LYS A 115 12.23 9.85 -18.33
N SER A 116 13.16 10.60 -17.76
CA SER A 116 14.59 10.35 -17.95
C SER A 116 14.98 9.09 -17.19
N PRO A 117 15.42 8.02 -17.89
CA PRO A 117 15.78 6.77 -17.22
C PRO A 117 16.98 6.99 -16.30
N ALA A 118 16.90 6.47 -15.08
CA ALA A 118 18.03 6.42 -14.16
C ALA A 118 18.73 5.04 -14.29
N GLY A 119 19.98 5.02 -14.78
CA GLY A 119 20.84 3.83 -14.84
C GLY A 119 20.32 2.66 -15.68
N ASP A 120 20.72 1.43 -15.32
CA ASP A 120 20.34 0.13 -15.95
C ASP A 120 18.84 -0.18 -15.92
N ALA A 121 18.02 0.74 -15.43
CA ALA A 121 16.58 0.60 -15.34
C ALA A 121 15.86 0.87 -16.67
N ALA A 122 16.58 1.32 -17.71
CA ALA A 122 16.11 1.40 -19.09
C ALA A 122 16.09 0.00 -19.73
N GLY A 123 14.95 -0.69 -19.71
CA GLY A 123 14.80 -1.96 -20.41
C GLY A 123 14.06 -3.07 -19.66
N ARG A 124 13.63 -2.84 -18.41
CA ARG A 124 12.66 -3.73 -17.75
C ARG A 124 11.26 -3.47 -18.29
N GLU A 125 11.05 -3.81 -19.55
CA GLU A 125 9.73 -3.74 -20.19
C GLU A 125 8.72 -4.65 -19.46
N SER A 126 7.43 -4.40 -19.71
CA SER A 126 6.33 -5.19 -19.16
C SER A 126 6.51 -6.64 -19.58
N GLN A 127 6.95 -7.47 -18.64
CA GLN A 127 7.00 -8.91 -18.80
C GLN A 127 5.64 -9.48 -18.41
N ALA A 128 5.27 -10.59 -19.04
CA ALA A 128 4.12 -11.35 -18.59
C ALA A 128 4.36 -11.89 -17.17
N ILE A 129 3.29 -12.05 -16.41
CA ILE A 129 3.34 -12.79 -15.14
C ILE A 129 3.35 -14.28 -15.48
N SER A 130 4.43 -14.97 -15.12
CA SER A 130 4.61 -16.38 -15.44
C SER A 130 3.96 -17.33 -14.43
N CYS A 131 3.74 -16.87 -13.20
CA CYS A 131 3.25 -17.70 -12.10
C CYS A 131 2.14 -16.99 -11.29
N LEU A 132 1.04 -17.71 -11.10
CA LEU A 132 -0.07 -17.34 -10.20
C LEU A 132 -0.08 -18.29 -9.00
N PHE A 133 0.07 -17.74 -7.79
CA PHE A 133 -0.03 -18.49 -6.54
C PHE A 133 -1.43 -18.36 -5.95
N VAL A 134 -2.08 -19.49 -5.68
CA VAL A 134 -3.38 -19.56 -5.01
C VAL A 134 -3.14 -19.92 -3.54
N ARG A 135 -3.58 -19.08 -2.60
CA ARG A 135 -3.45 -19.33 -1.17
C ARG A 135 -4.71 -20.00 -0.62
N THR A 136 -4.55 -21.15 0.02
CA THR A 136 -5.66 -21.88 0.64
C THR A 136 -5.29 -22.52 1.99
N CYS A 137 -6.30 -22.74 2.83
CA CYS A 137 -6.18 -23.41 4.13
C CYS A 137 -7.57 -23.84 4.59
N GLY A 138 -7.88 -25.14 4.58
CA GLY A 138 -9.14 -25.69 5.09
C GLY A 138 -10.42 -25.22 4.38
N ARG A 139 -10.32 -24.87 3.09
CA ARG A 139 -11.46 -24.33 2.31
C ARG A 139 -11.53 -24.93 0.89
N PRO A 140 -11.78 -26.25 0.76
CA PRO A 140 -11.81 -26.92 -0.55
C PRO A 140 -12.91 -26.38 -1.48
N GLU A 141 -14.04 -25.91 -0.96
CA GLU A 141 -15.16 -25.40 -1.76
C GLU A 141 -14.84 -24.05 -2.42
N THR A 142 -14.14 -23.15 -1.71
CA THR A 142 -13.73 -21.88 -2.31
C THR A 142 -12.61 -22.08 -3.31
N LEU A 143 -11.65 -22.97 -3.01
CA LEU A 143 -10.62 -23.38 -3.96
C LEU A 143 -11.23 -23.93 -5.26
N ASP A 144 -12.21 -24.84 -5.17
CA ASP A 144 -12.89 -25.42 -6.34
C ASP A 144 -13.57 -24.34 -7.19
N ARG A 145 -14.20 -23.36 -6.55
CA ARG A 145 -14.85 -22.23 -7.21
C ARG A 145 -13.85 -21.32 -7.91
N LEU A 146 -12.72 -21.00 -7.27
CA LEU A 146 -11.65 -20.19 -7.87
C LEU A 146 -11.05 -20.91 -9.08
N LEU A 147 -10.66 -22.18 -8.95
CA LEU A 147 -10.10 -22.96 -10.06
C LEU A 147 -11.09 -23.10 -11.22
N SER A 148 -12.37 -23.31 -10.91
CA SER A 148 -13.44 -23.27 -11.92
C SER A 148 -13.52 -21.93 -12.63
N SER A 149 -13.34 -20.81 -11.91
CA SER A 149 -13.36 -19.47 -12.51
C SER A 149 -12.16 -19.24 -13.43
N LEU A 150 -10.97 -19.69 -13.03
CA LEU A 150 -9.75 -19.63 -13.85
C LEU A 150 -9.91 -20.45 -15.13
N ARG A 151 -10.43 -21.67 -15.04
CA ARG A 151 -10.64 -22.57 -16.19
C ARG A 151 -11.60 -22.00 -17.24
N ARG A 152 -12.57 -21.18 -16.84
CA ARG A 152 -13.55 -20.57 -17.77
C ARG A 152 -12.97 -19.41 -18.58
N ARG A 153 -11.89 -18.77 -18.12
CA ARG A 153 -11.26 -17.65 -18.82
C ARG A 153 -10.12 -18.13 -19.71
N ALA A 154 -9.91 -17.41 -20.81
CA ALA A 154 -8.73 -17.64 -21.64
C ALA A 154 -7.47 -17.38 -20.80
N ARG A 155 -6.48 -18.26 -20.94
CA ARG A 155 -5.19 -18.10 -20.28
C ARG A 155 -4.55 -16.78 -20.72
N PRO A 156 -4.09 -15.92 -19.79
CA PRO A 156 -3.33 -14.74 -20.17
C PRO A 156 -1.98 -15.16 -20.79
N ASP A 157 -1.50 -14.36 -21.74
CA ASP A 157 -0.21 -14.60 -22.37
C ASP A 157 0.92 -14.66 -21.34
N GLY A 158 1.79 -15.65 -21.50
CA GLY A 158 2.95 -15.88 -20.64
C GLY A 158 2.67 -16.51 -19.27
N LEU A 159 1.41 -16.73 -18.86
CA LEU A 159 1.12 -17.51 -17.65
C LEU A 159 1.40 -18.99 -17.91
N GLU A 160 2.43 -19.51 -17.26
CA GLU A 160 2.92 -20.88 -17.40
C GLU A 160 2.35 -21.78 -16.30
N GLN A 161 2.34 -21.27 -15.06
CA GLN A 161 2.06 -22.06 -13.86
C GLN A 161 1.00 -21.43 -12.96
N VAL A 162 0.15 -22.28 -12.40
CA VAL A 162 -0.74 -21.98 -11.29
C VAL A 162 -0.39 -22.92 -10.14
N ILE A 163 0.09 -22.34 -9.04
CA ILE A 163 0.57 -23.10 -7.89
C ILE A 163 -0.37 -22.86 -6.71
N VAL A 164 -1.07 -23.91 -6.28
CA VAL A 164 -1.90 -23.89 -5.09
C VAL A 164 -1.00 -24.16 -3.88
N LEU A 165 -0.93 -23.19 -2.97
CA LEU A 165 -0.22 -23.27 -1.71
C LEU A 165 -1.21 -23.56 -0.60
N ASP A 166 -1.27 -24.82 -0.19
CA ASP A 166 -2.13 -25.27 0.90
C ASP A 166 -1.38 -25.25 2.24
N ASP A 167 -1.92 -24.47 3.16
CA ASP A 167 -1.36 -24.27 4.50
C ASP A 167 -2.16 -24.97 5.61
N ASP A 168 -3.06 -25.90 5.25
CA ASP A 168 -3.85 -26.63 6.22
C ASP A 168 -2.99 -27.52 7.14
N ALA A 169 -3.17 -27.35 8.44
CA ALA A 169 -2.52 -28.14 9.48
C ALA A 169 -3.06 -29.58 9.52
N GLU A 170 -4.30 -29.81 9.14
CA GLU A 170 -4.98 -31.09 9.23
C GLU A 170 -4.79 -31.93 7.96
N ALA A 171 -4.45 -33.21 8.11
CA ALA A 171 -4.25 -34.11 6.98
C ALA A 171 -5.51 -34.30 6.13
N GLN A 172 -6.69 -34.27 6.76
CA GLN A 172 -7.97 -34.37 6.06
C GLN A 172 -8.21 -33.17 5.15
N GLY A 173 -7.93 -31.96 5.63
CA GLY A 173 -8.03 -30.74 4.84
C GLY A 173 -7.09 -30.75 3.64
N ARG A 174 -5.84 -31.17 3.84
CA ARG A 174 -4.87 -31.36 2.73
C ARG A 174 -5.33 -32.36 1.68
N GLN A 175 -5.89 -33.49 2.11
CA GLN A 175 -6.44 -34.48 1.18
C GLN A 175 -7.64 -33.95 0.39
N ALA A 176 -8.48 -33.12 1.02
CA ALA A 176 -9.60 -32.47 0.35
C ALA A 176 -9.12 -31.46 -0.71
N ALA A 177 -8.14 -30.63 -0.38
CA ALA A 177 -7.52 -29.70 -1.34
C ALA A 177 -6.89 -30.44 -2.53
N ARG A 178 -6.16 -31.54 -2.27
CA ARG A 178 -5.59 -32.41 -3.32
C ARG A 178 -6.66 -32.98 -4.25
N SER A 179 -7.75 -33.48 -3.69
CA SER A 179 -8.89 -34.00 -4.45
C SER A 179 -9.56 -32.91 -5.32
N VAL A 180 -9.57 -31.66 -4.87
CA VAL A 180 -10.04 -30.52 -5.68
C VAL A 180 -9.09 -30.25 -6.85
N VAL A 181 -7.78 -30.12 -6.58
CA VAL A 181 -6.78 -29.82 -7.61
C VAL A 181 -6.74 -30.91 -8.68
N ASP A 182 -6.77 -32.18 -8.28
CA ASP A 182 -6.72 -33.30 -9.23
C ASP A 182 -7.94 -33.33 -10.17
N ARG A 183 -9.12 -32.91 -9.70
CA ARG A 183 -10.32 -32.77 -10.56
C ARG A 183 -10.18 -31.66 -11.61
N HIS A 184 -9.37 -30.63 -11.35
CA HIS A 184 -9.16 -29.51 -12.27
C HIS A 184 -7.96 -29.68 -13.19
N ARG A 185 -7.02 -30.58 -12.85
CA ARG A 185 -5.75 -30.78 -13.56
C ARG A 185 -5.96 -31.06 -15.05
N ASP A 186 -6.90 -31.94 -15.38
CA ASP A 186 -7.19 -32.32 -16.76
C ASP A 186 -7.89 -31.18 -17.53
N GLY A 187 -7.16 -30.63 -18.50
CA GLY A 187 -7.64 -29.52 -19.33
C GLY A 187 -7.62 -28.17 -18.62
N PHE A 188 -6.80 -28.01 -17.57
CA PHE A 188 -6.49 -26.69 -17.02
C PHE A 188 -5.66 -25.86 -18.01
N PRO A 189 -5.87 -24.53 -18.11
CA PRO A 189 -5.16 -23.70 -19.08
C PRO A 189 -3.63 -23.65 -18.88
N ALA A 190 -3.15 -23.83 -17.65
CA ALA A 190 -1.74 -23.73 -17.25
C ALA A 190 -1.32 -25.00 -16.49
N GLU A 191 -0.03 -25.16 -16.22
CA GLU A 191 0.43 -26.22 -15.33
C GLU A 191 -0.11 -25.97 -13.92
N LEU A 192 -0.90 -26.92 -13.40
CA LEU A 192 -1.55 -26.80 -12.09
C LEU A 192 -0.87 -27.71 -11.06
N THR A 193 -0.23 -27.08 -10.08
CA THR A 193 0.56 -27.78 -9.06
C THR A 193 0.04 -27.45 -7.66
N LEU A 194 -0.21 -28.48 -6.84
CA LEU A 194 -0.51 -28.33 -5.42
C LEU A 194 0.76 -28.52 -4.60
N ILE A 195 1.07 -27.58 -3.70
CA ILE A 195 2.11 -27.71 -2.69
C ILE A 195 1.46 -27.59 -1.33
N ASP A 196 1.39 -28.70 -0.62
CA ASP A 196 0.90 -28.70 0.76
C ASP A 196 2.06 -28.61 1.77
N ARG A 197 1.73 -28.55 3.07
CA ARG A 197 2.74 -28.49 4.15
C ARG A 197 3.69 -29.69 4.18
N ALA A 198 3.26 -30.88 3.76
CA ALA A 198 4.12 -32.06 3.77
C ALA A 198 5.17 -31.96 2.65
N ASP A 199 4.77 -31.49 1.47
CA ASP A 199 5.69 -31.28 0.36
C ASP A 199 6.70 -30.14 0.63
N ARG A 200 6.26 -29.10 1.35
CA ARG A 200 7.04 -27.87 1.55
C ARG A 200 8.36 -28.12 2.29
N GLY A 201 8.37 -29.04 3.26
CA GLY A 201 9.57 -29.35 4.05
C GLY A 201 10.74 -29.84 3.20
N SER A 202 10.48 -30.79 2.29
CA SER A 202 11.52 -31.33 1.41
C SER A 202 12.01 -30.29 0.39
N ILE A 203 11.11 -29.43 -0.10
CA ILE A 203 11.48 -28.31 -0.98
C ILE A 203 12.42 -27.34 -0.28
N LEU A 204 12.10 -26.95 0.97
CA LEU A 204 12.94 -26.04 1.75
C LEU A 204 14.31 -26.64 2.04
N ASP A 205 14.40 -27.95 2.32
CA ASP A 205 15.70 -28.61 2.53
C ASP A 205 16.57 -28.59 1.28
N ARG A 206 15.98 -28.77 0.10
CA ARG A 206 16.69 -28.68 -1.17
C ARG A 206 17.17 -27.26 -1.44
N ILE A 207 16.31 -26.27 -1.23
CA ILE A 207 16.67 -24.86 -1.39
C ILE A 207 17.81 -24.50 -0.44
N ALA A 208 17.70 -24.84 0.85
CA ALA A 208 18.73 -24.56 1.83
C ALA A 208 20.07 -25.21 1.45
N LYS A 209 20.04 -26.49 1.06
CA LYS A 209 21.23 -27.22 0.60
C LYS A 209 21.86 -26.57 -0.64
N GLY A 210 21.05 -26.20 -1.62
CA GLY A 210 21.53 -25.58 -2.87
C GLY A 210 22.10 -24.17 -2.65
N ALA A 211 21.52 -23.43 -1.71
CA ALA A 211 21.95 -22.08 -1.34
C ALA A 211 23.14 -22.05 -0.37
N GLY A 212 23.45 -23.17 0.29
CA GLY A 212 24.38 -23.20 1.42
C GLY A 212 23.84 -22.50 2.67
N ALA A 213 22.51 -22.40 2.80
CA ALA A 213 21.82 -21.77 3.91
C ALA A 213 21.50 -22.77 5.03
N ASP A 214 21.31 -22.28 6.25
CA ASP A 214 20.84 -23.10 7.38
C ASP A 214 19.37 -23.52 7.16
N PRO A 215 19.06 -24.83 7.08
CA PRO A 215 17.70 -25.31 6.85
C PRO A 215 16.71 -24.90 7.94
N SER A 216 17.14 -24.80 9.19
CA SER A 216 16.27 -24.44 10.31
C SER A 216 15.82 -22.97 10.23
N ARG A 217 16.74 -22.08 9.86
CA ARG A 217 16.46 -20.66 9.69
C ARG A 217 15.59 -20.39 8.47
N LEU A 218 15.86 -21.05 7.35
CA LEU A 218 15.01 -20.94 6.16
C LEU A 218 13.59 -21.45 6.45
N ARG A 219 13.45 -22.60 7.12
CA ARG A 219 12.14 -23.11 7.54
C ARG A 219 11.44 -22.15 8.50
N TRP A 220 12.16 -21.53 9.43
CA TRP A 220 11.59 -20.53 10.33
C TRP A 220 11.01 -19.33 9.56
N CYS A 221 11.67 -18.84 8.51
CA CYS A 221 11.12 -17.75 7.68
C CYS A 221 9.76 -18.07 7.04
N ILE A 222 9.44 -19.36 6.85
CA ILE A 222 8.21 -19.80 6.21
C ILE A 222 7.18 -20.27 7.24
N GLU A 223 7.57 -21.16 8.14
CA GLU A 223 6.67 -21.84 9.08
C GLU A 223 6.53 -21.10 10.42
N GLY A 224 7.49 -20.22 10.75
CA GLY A 224 7.62 -19.60 12.05
C GLY A 224 8.00 -20.59 13.15
N ALA A 225 7.89 -20.12 14.39
CA ALA A 225 8.14 -20.93 15.57
C ALA A 225 7.11 -22.07 15.69
N PRO A 226 7.54 -23.35 15.84
CA PRO A 226 6.64 -24.50 15.89
C PRO A 226 5.57 -24.45 16.99
N GLU A 227 5.90 -23.82 18.12
CA GLU A 227 5.03 -23.67 19.29
C GLU A 227 4.03 -22.51 19.19
N SER A 228 4.11 -21.69 18.14
CA SER A 228 3.21 -20.55 17.98
C SER A 228 1.81 -21.00 17.57
N ALA A 229 0.82 -20.65 18.39
CA ALA A 229 -0.60 -20.83 18.10
C ALA A 229 -1.17 -19.76 17.14
N GLU A 230 -0.35 -18.79 16.70
CA GLU A 230 -0.82 -17.74 15.79
C GLU A 230 -1.10 -18.30 14.39
N PRO A 231 -2.12 -17.77 13.69
CA PRO A 231 -2.38 -18.11 12.30
C PRO A 231 -1.18 -17.84 11.40
N SER A 232 -0.93 -18.72 10.45
CA SER A 232 0.21 -18.70 9.52
C SER A 232 -0.04 -17.88 8.26
N TYR A 233 -0.64 -16.69 8.40
CA TYR A 233 -1.02 -15.86 7.25
C TYR A 233 0.17 -15.53 6.32
N GLY A 234 1.38 -15.34 6.88
CA GLY A 234 2.56 -15.01 6.08
C GLY A 234 3.27 -16.20 5.44
N ALA A 235 2.99 -17.44 5.85
CA ALA A 235 3.71 -18.62 5.40
C ALA A 235 3.63 -18.81 3.89
N SER A 236 2.42 -18.85 3.33
CA SER A 236 2.23 -19.00 1.88
C SER A 236 2.72 -17.78 1.08
N LEU A 237 2.69 -16.58 1.67
CA LEU A 237 3.26 -15.38 1.03
C LEU A 237 4.78 -15.51 0.92
N ASN A 238 5.46 -15.79 2.03
CA ASN A 238 6.92 -15.98 2.02
C ASN A 238 7.33 -17.12 1.08
N PHE A 239 6.58 -18.23 1.08
CA PHE A 239 6.90 -19.33 0.21
C PHE A 239 6.70 -19.00 -1.28
N ALA A 240 5.64 -18.25 -1.62
CA ALA A 240 5.45 -17.72 -2.97
C ALA A 240 6.59 -16.77 -3.40
N LEU A 241 7.10 -15.92 -2.49
CA LEU A 241 8.25 -15.05 -2.76
C LEU A 241 9.53 -15.87 -3.02
N MET A 242 9.72 -16.96 -2.30
CA MET A 242 10.87 -17.84 -2.49
C MET A 242 10.80 -18.57 -3.83
N LEU A 243 9.67 -19.21 -4.15
CA LEU A 243 9.49 -19.94 -5.41
C LEU A 243 9.46 -19.01 -6.62
N GLY A 244 8.88 -17.83 -6.47
CA GLY A 244 8.74 -16.81 -7.51
C GLY A 244 9.96 -15.92 -7.71
N ALA A 245 11.10 -16.23 -7.07
CA ALA A 245 12.29 -15.38 -7.11
C ALA A 245 12.76 -15.13 -8.55
N GLY A 246 13.06 -13.88 -8.88
CA GLY A 246 13.47 -13.47 -10.23
C GLY A 246 12.33 -13.22 -11.22
N ARG A 247 11.05 -13.32 -10.82
CA ARG A 247 9.88 -13.27 -11.72
C ARG A 247 8.87 -12.20 -11.29
N LEU A 248 7.96 -11.85 -12.21
CA LEU A 248 6.70 -11.20 -11.85
C LEU A 248 5.70 -12.28 -11.43
N ILE A 249 5.06 -12.11 -10.28
CA ILE A 249 4.13 -13.10 -9.74
C ILE A 249 2.82 -12.43 -9.31
N THR A 250 1.76 -13.21 -9.25
CA THR A 250 0.50 -12.82 -8.59
C THR A 250 0.15 -13.80 -7.48
N LEU A 251 -0.45 -13.28 -6.42
CA LEU A 251 -1.07 -14.05 -5.36
C LEU A 251 -2.57 -13.81 -5.40
N VAL A 252 -3.36 -14.86 -5.19
CA VAL A 252 -4.81 -14.78 -5.08
C VAL A 252 -5.30 -15.65 -3.92
N ASP A 253 -6.25 -15.13 -3.14
CA ASP A 253 -6.92 -15.91 -2.09
C ASP A 253 -8.00 -16.83 -2.69
N ASP A 254 -8.17 -18.04 -2.14
CA ASP A 254 -9.14 -19.03 -2.63
C ASP A 254 -10.61 -18.57 -2.62
N ASP A 255 -10.96 -17.55 -1.83
CA ASP A 255 -12.31 -17.02 -1.70
C ASP A 255 -12.59 -15.86 -2.66
N ALA A 256 -11.63 -15.53 -3.54
CA ALA A 256 -11.83 -14.65 -4.69
C ALA A 256 -12.37 -15.42 -5.93
N SER A 257 -12.95 -14.68 -6.88
CA SER A 257 -13.18 -15.13 -8.26
C SER A 257 -12.29 -14.34 -9.21
N ILE A 258 -11.88 -14.95 -10.33
CA ILE A 258 -11.12 -14.25 -11.37
C ILE A 258 -12.01 -13.35 -12.25
N ASP A 259 -13.33 -13.42 -12.09
CA ASP A 259 -14.26 -12.50 -12.75
C ASP A 259 -14.10 -11.10 -12.14
N ALA A 260 -13.74 -10.13 -12.98
CA ALA A 260 -13.43 -8.77 -12.58
C ALA A 260 -14.54 -7.79 -12.97
N PHE A 261 -14.74 -6.77 -12.13
CA PHE A 261 -15.81 -5.78 -12.26
C PHE A 261 -15.32 -4.38 -11.92
N GLU A 262 -15.80 -3.36 -12.61
CA GLU A 262 -15.46 -1.96 -12.33
C GLU A 262 -16.61 -1.22 -11.65
N LEU A 263 -16.25 -0.17 -10.91
CA LEU A 263 -17.23 0.82 -10.48
C LEU A 263 -17.70 1.66 -11.68
N PRO A 264 -18.88 2.29 -11.62
CA PRO A 264 -19.31 3.25 -12.64
C PRO A 264 -18.28 4.37 -12.83
N ASP A 265 -18.14 4.87 -14.06
CA ASP A 265 -17.28 6.01 -14.43
C ASP A 265 -15.77 5.79 -14.15
N CYS A 266 -15.29 4.55 -14.28
CA CYS A 266 -13.86 4.27 -14.23
C CYS A 266 -13.14 4.84 -15.46
N SER A 267 -11.88 5.26 -15.26
CA SER A 267 -11.00 5.75 -16.31
C SER A 267 -9.77 4.86 -16.45
N PRO A 268 -9.33 4.53 -17.67
CA PRO A 268 -8.10 3.74 -17.87
C PRO A 268 -6.82 4.56 -17.65
N ARG A 269 -6.92 5.89 -17.51
CA ARG A 269 -5.75 6.78 -17.44
C ARG A 269 -5.12 6.77 -16.05
N PRO A 270 -3.81 6.53 -15.93
CA PRO A 270 -3.17 6.47 -14.63
C PRO A 270 -3.08 7.84 -13.97
N ALA A 271 -2.96 7.81 -12.65
CA ALA A 271 -2.82 8.97 -11.80
C ALA A 271 -1.77 8.71 -10.73
N ILE A 272 -0.90 9.69 -10.47
CA ILE A 272 -0.01 9.68 -9.31
C ILE A 272 -0.72 10.40 -8.17
N ARG A 273 -0.74 9.78 -6.99
CA ARG A 273 -1.48 10.24 -5.81
C ARG A 273 -0.62 10.21 -4.57
N ARG A 274 -0.80 11.18 -3.69
CA ARG A 274 -0.07 11.28 -2.41
C ARG A 274 -0.43 10.12 -1.48
N ARG A 275 -1.67 9.68 -1.52
CA ARG A 275 -2.18 8.59 -0.69
C ARG A 275 -3.02 7.66 -1.54
N GLN A 276 -3.08 6.41 -1.13
CA GLN A 276 -4.08 5.49 -1.67
C GLN A 276 -5.47 6.09 -1.48
N SER A 277 -6.26 6.12 -2.54
CA SER A 277 -7.68 6.39 -2.47
C SER A 277 -8.45 5.20 -3.01
N ALA A 278 -9.66 5.00 -2.49
CA ALA A 278 -10.59 4.03 -3.02
C ALA A 278 -11.97 4.65 -2.96
N ARG A 279 -12.74 4.47 -4.02
CA ARG A 279 -14.18 4.69 -4.01
C ARG A 279 -14.84 3.52 -3.31
N LEU A 280 -15.84 3.83 -2.49
CA LEU A 280 -16.61 2.85 -1.75
C LEU A 280 -18.08 2.97 -2.12
N HIS A 281 -18.66 1.88 -2.62
CA HIS A 281 -20.08 1.74 -2.90
C HIS A 281 -20.66 0.62 -2.03
N PHE A 282 -21.89 0.80 -1.55
CA PHE A 282 -22.61 -0.20 -0.77
C PHE A 282 -23.66 -0.88 -1.65
N PRO A 283 -23.51 -2.17 -1.98
CA PRO A 283 -24.56 -2.92 -2.66
C PRO A 283 -25.87 -2.91 -1.87
N GLU A 284 -27.00 -2.86 -2.57
CA GLU A 284 -28.32 -2.88 -1.92
C GLU A 284 -28.52 -4.17 -1.10
N PRO A 285 -29.11 -4.08 0.12
CA PRO A 285 -29.43 -5.25 0.92
C PRO A 285 -30.25 -6.28 0.14
N GLY A 286 -29.73 -7.51 0.08
CA GLY A 286 -30.38 -8.63 -0.62
C GLY A 286 -30.10 -8.70 -2.12
N ALA A 287 -29.40 -7.73 -2.71
CA ALA A 287 -28.99 -7.82 -4.11
C ALA A 287 -28.00 -8.97 -4.35
N GLU A 288 -28.13 -9.61 -5.51
CA GLU A 288 -27.14 -10.56 -6.00
C GLU A 288 -25.91 -9.81 -6.54
N LEU A 289 -24.72 -10.24 -6.13
CA LEU A 289 -23.45 -9.72 -6.68
C LEU A 289 -23.00 -10.60 -7.85
N PRO A 290 -22.44 -10.06 -8.94
CA PRO A 290 -22.16 -8.65 -9.18
C PRO A 290 -23.43 -7.84 -9.50
N GLY A 291 -24.49 -8.47 -10.03
CA GLY A 291 -25.69 -7.77 -10.47
C GLY A 291 -25.44 -6.83 -11.65
N GLY A 292 -26.42 -5.98 -11.99
CA GLY A 292 -26.31 -5.04 -13.12
C GLY A 292 -25.62 -3.71 -12.81
N ALA A 293 -25.18 -3.50 -11.57
CA ALA A 293 -24.60 -2.22 -11.12
C ALA A 293 -23.10 -2.06 -11.42
N TYR A 294 -22.41 -3.16 -11.78
CA TYR A 294 -20.97 -3.16 -12.05
C TYR A 294 -20.70 -3.72 -13.44
N THR A 295 -19.81 -3.05 -14.18
CA THR A 295 -19.44 -3.46 -15.53
C THR A 295 -18.41 -4.58 -15.45
N GLY A 296 -18.64 -5.69 -16.15
CA GLY A 296 -17.68 -6.78 -16.26
C GLY A 296 -16.43 -6.35 -17.05
N VAL A 297 -15.26 -6.83 -16.62
CA VAL A 297 -13.99 -6.59 -17.30
C VAL A 297 -13.61 -7.82 -18.11
N ASP A 298 -13.46 -7.64 -19.42
CA ASP A 298 -13.08 -8.70 -20.36
C ASP A 298 -11.61 -9.12 -20.19
N ALA A 299 -10.74 -8.16 -19.88
CA ALA A 299 -9.32 -8.43 -19.67
C ALA A 299 -9.09 -9.35 -18.46
N HIS A 300 -8.14 -10.28 -18.61
CA HIS A 300 -7.76 -11.18 -17.52
C HIS A 300 -7.07 -10.38 -16.40
N PRO A 301 -7.45 -10.52 -15.12
CA PRO A 301 -6.88 -9.75 -14.01
C PRO A 301 -5.35 -9.85 -13.93
N VAL A 302 -4.79 -11.06 -14.10
CA VAL A 302 -3.33 -11.24 -14.18
C VAL A 302 -2.68 -10.34 -15.25
N SER A 303 -3.28 -10.18 -16.44
CA SER A 303 -2.77 -9.26 -17.46
C SER A 303 -2.87 -7.80 -17.03
N LEU A 304 -3.93 -7.42 -16.31
CA LEU A 304 -4.08 -6.07 -15.73
C LEU A 304 -2.97 -5.77 -14.72
N HIS A 305 -2.60 -6.75 -13.88
CA HIS A 305 -1.45 -6.62 -12.99
C HIS A 305 -0.12 -6.52 -13.76
N ALA A 306 0.10 -7.37 -14.77
CA ALA A 306 1.32 -7.39 -15.58
C ALA A 306 1.58 -6.05 -16.31
N GLN A 307 0.52 -5.34 -16.69
CA GLN A 307 0.60 -4.04 -17.34
C GLN A 307 1.31 -2.99 -16.48
N PHE A 308 1.15 -3.05 -15.15
CA PHE A 308 1.70 -2.07 -14.21
C PHE A 308 2.96 -2.54 -13.49
N LEU A 309 3.12 -3.84 -13.22
CA LEU A 309 4.30 -4.33 -12.52
C LEU A 309 5.60 -4.01 -13.27
N GLY A 310 6.57 -3.46 -12.55
CA GLY A 310 7.83 -3.00 -13.11
C GLY A 310 7.74 -1.70 -13.91
N ALA A 311 6.55 -1.12 -14.10
CA ALA A 311 6.41 0.14 -14.81
C ALA A 311 6.98 1.30 -13.96
N GLY A 312 7.74 2.18 -14.60
CA GLY A 312 8.18 3.45 -14.03
C GLY A 312 7.39 4.64 -14.57
N PRO A 313 7.68 5.88 -14.13
CA PRO A 313 6.94 7.07 -14.53
C PRO A 313 6.89 7.29 -16.06
N ALA A 314 7.96 6.97 -16.79
CA ALA A 314 7.99 7.03 -18.25
C ALA A 314 6.87 6.20 -18.90
N ARG A 315 6.61 4.99 -18.38
CA ARG A 315 5.55 4.10 -18.85
C ARG A 315 4.16 4.64 -18.49
N LEU A 316 4.01 5.21 -17.30
CA LEU A 316 2.75 5.86 -16.90
C LEU A 316 2.39 7.02 -17.83
N VAL A 317 3.37 7.84 -18.22
CA VAL A 317 3.14 8.90 -19.21
C VAL A 317 2.77 8.34 -20.58
N ALA A 318 3.39 7.23 -21.00
CA ALA A 318 3.02 6.57 -22.26
C ALA A 318 1.59 6.01 -22.22
N MET A 319 1.15 5.49 -21.08
CA MET A 319 -0.23 5.01 -20.85
C MET A 319 -1.27 6.14 -20.83
N SER A 320 -0.84 7.39 -20.66
CA SER A 320 -1.72 8.55 -20.77
C SER A 320 -2.04 8.94 -22.23
N GLU A 321 -1.54 8.20 -23.23
CA GLU A 321 -1.82 8.40 -24.66
C GLU A 321 -1.59 9.84 -25.16
N GLY A 322 -0.59 10.52 -24.58
CA GLY A 322 -0.25 11.91 -24.91
C GLY A 322 -1.05 12.97 -24.13
N ASP A 323 -2.10 12.58 -23.39
CA ASP A 323 -2.85 13.47 -22.50
C ASP A 323 -2.52 13.21 -21.04
N THR A 324 -1.50 13.90 -20.53
CA THR A 324 -1.05 13.80 -19.13
C THR A 324 -1.94 14.53 -18.13
N SER A 325 -3.08 15.09 -18.55
CA SER A 325 -4.02 15.77 -17.66
C SER A 325 -4.49 14.81 -16.56
N GLY A 326 -4.45 15.24 -15.30
CA GLY A 326 -4.82 14.39 -14.17
C GLY A 326 -3.71 13.52 -13.60
N LEU A 327 -2.59 13.33 -14.32
CA LEU A 327 -1.50 12.47 -13.89
C LEU A 327 -0.82 13.02 -12.63
N LEU A 328 -0.55 14.33 -12.59
CA LEU A 328 0.20 14.98 -11.51
C LEU A 328 -0.67 15.88 -10.60
N ASP A 329 -1.99 15.81 -10.70
CA ASP A 329 -2.90 16.75 -10.01
C ASP A 329 -2.82 16.72 -8.47
N ASP A 330 -2.47 15.56 -7.89
CA ASP A 330 -2.31 15.37 -6.45
C ASP A 330 -0.83 15.24 -6.04
N VAL A 331 0.10 15.57 -6.93
CA VAL A 331 1.53 15.61 -6.60
C VAL A 331 1.82 16.85 -5.77
N ASP A 332 2.35 16.62 -4.57
CA ASP A 332 2.86 17.64 -3.68
C ASP A 332 4.40 17.58 -3.59
N PRO A 333 5.07 18.53 -2.91
CA PRO A 333 6.53 18.55 -2.84
C PRO A 333 7.11 17.29 -2.22
N GLN A 334 6.42 16.68 -1.24
CA GLN A 334 6.88 15.46 -0.58
C GLN A 334 6.88 14.29 -1.58
N LEU A 335 5.74 14.03 -2.24
CA LEU A 335 5.64 12.98 -3.24
C LEU A 335 6.62 13.21 -4.40
N LEU A 336 6.86 14.46 -4.77
CA LEU A 336 7.82 14.81 -5.81
C LEU A 336 9.27 14.43 -5.44
N SER A 337 9.66 14.53 -4.16
CA SER A 337 10.98 14.09 -3.67
C SER A 337 11.15 12.58 -3.71
N GLU A 338 10.06 11.84 -3.53
CA GLU A 338 10.05 10.37 -3.49
C GLU A 338 10.02 9.75 -4.91
N LEU A 339 9.72 10.57 -5.93
CA LEU A 339 9.63 10.14 -7.31
C LEU A 339 10.89 10.50 -8.12
N SER A 340 11.40 9.50 -8.82
CA SER A 340 12.56 9.59 -9.69
C SER A 340 12.32 8.80 -10.98
N GLY A 341 13.21 8.95 -11.97
CA GLY A 341 13.22 8.05 -13.13
C GLY A 341 13.51 6.58 -12.77
N ALA A 342 14.04 6.32 -11.57
CA ALA A 342 14.26 4.98 -11.02
C ALA A 342 13.01 4.40 -10.33
N SER A 343 11.97 5.21 -10.08
CA SER A 343 10.74 4.73 -9.43
C SER A 343 10.07 3.61 -10.22
N ARG A 344 9.57 2.60 -9.53
CA ARG A 344 9.01 1.39 -10.15
C ARG A 344 7.86 0.87 -9.31
N ILE A 345 6.78 0.50 -9.98
CA ILE A 345 5.65 -0.19 -9.37
C ILE A 345 6.07 -1.62 -9.04
N ARG A 346 6.31 -1.93 -7.76
CA ARG A 346 6.63 -3.30 -7.32
C ARG A 346 5.41 -4.06 -6.82
N LEU A 347 4.36 -3.36 -6.45
CA LEU A 347 3.16 -3.95 -5.87
C LEU A 347 1.94 -3.43 -6.60
N THR A 348 0.98 -4.29 -6.85
CA THR A 348 -0.32 -3.95 -7.45
C THR A 348 -1.43 -4.65 -6.68
N SER A 349 -2.59 -4.04 -6.54
CA SER A 349 -3.74 -4.63 -5.85
C SER A 349 -5.03 -4.45 -6.63
N SER A 350 -5.86 -5.49 -6.67
CA SER A 350 -7.25 -5.39 -7.09
C SER A 350 -8.12 -4.80 -5.97
N GLY A 351 -9.22 -4.18 -6.36
CA GLY A 351 -10.34 -3.88 -5.48
C GLY A 351 -11.13 -5.12 -5.06
N THR A 352 -12.12 -4.92 -4.20
CA THR A 352 -12.92 -5.99 -3.61
C THR A 352 -14.41 -5.75 -3.85
N LEU A 353 -15.12 -6.77 -4.33
CA LEU A 353 -16.58 -6.79 -4.47
C LEU A 353 -17.17 -7.92 -3.62
N GLY A 354 -17.77 -7.59 -2.49
CA GLY A 354 -18.29 -8.57 -1.52
C GLY A 354 -17.77 -8.31 -0.12
N ASP A 355 -17.29 -9.35 0.57
CA ASP A 355 -16.74 -9.20 1.92
C ASP A 355 -15.47 -8.30 1.88
N PRO A 356 -15.29 -7.30 2.75
CA PRO A 356 -14.10 -6.45 2.72
C PRO A 356 -12.82 -7.12 3.25
N GLY A 357 -12.91 -8.35 3.78
CA GLY A 357 -11.79 -9.04 4.43
C GLY A 357 -11.43 -8.51 5.82
N THR A 358 -11.95 -7.33 6.21
CA THR A 358 -11.64 -6.69 7.49
C THR A 358 -12.39 -7.34 8.66
N ARG A 359 -11.75 -7.46 9.82
CA ARG A 359 -12.41 -8.02 11.03
C ARG A 359 -13.42 -7.05 11.62
N SER A 360 -12.98 -5.81 11.87
CA SER A 360 -13.79 -4.77 12.52
C SER A 360 -14.60 -3.96 11.52
N LEU A 361 -15.73 -3.41 11.97
CA LEU A 361 -16.54 -2.40 11.28
C LEU A 361 -15.92 -0.99 11.32
N GLN A 362 -15.02 -0.74 12.28
CA GLN A 362 -14.51 0.58 12.63
C GLN A 362 -13.81 1.33 11.50
N TRP A 363 -13.36 0.62 10.46
CA TRP A 363 -12.70 1.27 9.33
C TRP A 363 -13.64 2.24 8.59
N LEU A 364 -14.95 1.97 8.56
CA LEU A 364 -15.96 2.86 7.97
C LEU A 364 -15.98 4.26 8.60
N PHE A 365 -15.64 4.37 9.89
CA PHE A 365 -15.74 5.63 10.62
C PHE A 365 -14.58 6.59 10.33
N HIS A 366 -13.54 6.14 9.63
CA HIS A 366 -12.47 7.00 9.12
C HIS A 366 -12.40 7.01 7.59
N GLU A 367 -13.47 6.55 6.91
CA GLU A 367 -13.62 6.69 5.46
C GLU A 367 -14.03 8.11 5.08
N GLN A 368 -13.86 8.44 3.80
CA GLN A 368 -14.24 9.75 3.26
C GLN A 368 -15.76 10.00 3.43
N PRO A 369 -16.19 11.17 3.96
CA PRO A 369 -17.60 11.47 4.22
C PRO A 369 -18.50 11.24 2.99
N GLU A 370 -17.99 11.52 1.79
CA GLU A 370 -18.73 11.40 0.53
C GLU A 370 -19.16 9.95 0.24
N HIS A 371 -18.45 8.97 0.78
CA HIS A 371 -18.81 7.55 0.63
C HIS A 371 -19.85 7.06 1.64
N LEU A 372 -20.07 7.80 2.73
CA LEU A 372 -20.92 7.37 3.84
C LEU A 372 -22.39 7.77 3.68
N GLY A 373 -22.73 8.52 2.62
CA GLY A 373 -24.10 8.94 2.31
C GLY A 373 -25.17 7.84 2.44
N PRO A 374 -24.96 6.62 1.89
CA PRO A 374 -25.92 5.52 2.04
C PRO A 374 -26.18 5.07 3.48
N LEU A 375 -25.25 5.31 4.41
CA LEU A 375 -25.42 5.01 5.84
C LEU A 375 -26.24 6.08 6.57
N CYS A 376 -26.39 7.26 5.97
CA CYS A 376 -27.11 8.39 6.54
C CYS A 376 -28.61 8.43 6.19
N GLU A 377 -29.09 7.57 5.28
CA GLU A 377 -30.46 7.68 4.77
C GLU A 377 -31.54 7.28 5.77
N SER A 378 -31.34 6.17 6.49
CA SER A 378 -32.24 5.72 7.56
C SER A 378 -31.54 4.73 8.48
N GLU A 379 -31.98 4.63 9.74
CA GLU A 379 -31.42 3.66 10.68
C GLU A 379 -31.59 2.22 10.18
N ALA A 380 -32.74 1.88 9.60
CA ALA A 380 -33.00 0.54 9.06
C ALA A 380 -32.02 0.18 7.92
N ARG A 381 -31.79 1.11 6.98
CA ARG A 381 -30.85 0.90 5.88
C ARG A 381 -29.41 0.78 6.39
N TYR A 382 -29.00 1.65 7.31
CA TYR A 382 -27.70 1.58 7.97
C TYR A 382 -27.44 0.20 8.59
N ARG A 383 -28.39 -0.29 9.42
CA ARG A 383 -28.26 -1.60 10.08
C ARG A 383 -28.18 -2.73 9.05
N ALA A 384 -29.00 -2.70 7.99
CA ALA A 384 -28.96 -3.70 6.93
C ALA A 384 -27.63 -3.72 6.17
N LEU A 385 -27.07 -2.53 5.85
CA LEU A 385 -25.79 -2.39 5.14
C LEU A 385 -24.60 -2.88 5.99
N VAL A 386 -24.61 -2.58 7.29
CA VAL A 386 -23.60 -3.07 8.22
C VAL A 386 -23.72 -4.58 8.41
N GLU A 387 -24.93 -5.09 8.65
CA GLU A 387 -25.12 -6.52 8.92
C GLU A 387 -24.71 -7.40 7.73
N GLN A 388 -25.00 -6.96 6.50
CA GLN A 388 -24.68 -7.75 5.31
C GLN A 388 -23.18 -7.85 5.00
N ARG A 389 -22.35 -6.93 5.54
CA ARG A 389 -20.90 -6.90 5.35
C ARG A 389 -20.47 -7.04 3.88
N ARG A 390 -21.08 -6.25 2.99
CA ARG A 390 -20.80 -6.26 1.55
C ARG A 390 -20.46 -4.86 1.07
N VAL A 391 -19.36 -4.74 0.34
CA VAL A 391 -18.88 -3.49 -0.25
C VAL A 391 -18.36 -3.72 -1.66
N ALA A 392 -18.41 -2.67 -2.48
CA ALA A 392 -17.65 -2.54 -3.71
C ALA A 392 -16.59 -1.45 -3.48
N ARG A 393 -15.33 -1.85 -3.39
CA ARG A 393 -14.20 -0.97 -3.06
C ARG A 393 -13.13 -1.08 -4.13
N SER A 394 -12.89 -0.01 -4.87
CA SER A 394 -11.90 0.06 -5.96
C SER A 394 -11.41 1.49 -6.15
N SER A 395 -10.27 1.68 -6.81
CA SER A 395 -9.94 2.99 -7.36
C SER A 395 -10.82 3.29 -8.59
N GLY A 396 -11.07 4.57 -8.89
CA GLY A 396 -11.80 4.97 -10.10
C GLY A 396 -10.93 5.02 -11.36
N ARG A 397 -9.62 4.78 -11.21
CA ARG A 397 -8.61 4.70 -12.27
C ARG A 397 -7.35 4.02 -11.71
N PRO A 398 -6.35 3.66 -12.53
CA PRO A 398 -5.08 3.20 -11.99
C PRO A 398 -4.42 4.30 -11.16
N GLU A 399 -4.24 4.07 -9.86
CA GLU A 399 -3.66 5.06 -8.94
C GLU A 399 -2.32 4.57 -8.39
N VAL A 400 -1.28 5.36 -8.60
CA VAL A 400 0.10 5.04 -8.22
C VAL A 400 0.52 5.92 -7.05
N THR A 401 1.07 5.31 -6.02
CA THR A 401 1.52 6.04 -4.82
C THR A 401 2.77 5.40 -4.20
N THR A 402 3.53 6.21 -3.46
CA THR A 402 4.68 5.79 -2.63
C THR A 402 4.29 5.57 -1.17
N ALA A 403 3.13 6.10 -0.74
CA ALA A 403 2.59 5.97 0.60
C ALA A 403 1.39 5.01 0.60
N PHE A 404 1.69 3.72 0.72
CA PHE A 404 0.70 2.64 0.69
C PHE A 404 0.76 1.79 1.95
N ALA A 405 -0.41 1.28 2.35
CA ALA A 405 -0.52 0.11 3.21
C ALA A 405 -0.98 -1.04 2.31
N LEU A 406 -0.16 -2.08 2.20
CA LEU A 406 -0.53 -3.23 1.38
C LEU A 406 -1.64 -4.01 2.07
N MET A 407 -2.67 -4.32 1.29
CA MET A 407 -3.69 -5.29 1.66
C MET A 407 -3.74 -6.34 0.57
N THR A 408 -3.59 -7.62 0.94
CA THR A 408 -3.63 -8.71 -0.05
C THR A 408 -5.01 -9.28 -0.29
N THR A 409 -6.08 -8.57 0.11
CA THR A 409 -7.46 -9.01 -0.09
C THR A 409 -7.73 -9.22 -1.58
N THR A 410 -8.13 -10.44 -1.96
CA THR A 410 -8.32 -10.90 -3.35
C THR A 410 -7.04 -11.19 -4.11
N MET A 411 -6.58 -10.29 -5.00
CA MET A 411 -5.40 -10.48 -5.84
C MET A 411 -4.37 -9.37 -5.64
N THR A 412 -3.11 -9.76 -5.52
CA THR A 412 -1.95 -8.88 -5.43
C THR A 412 -0.88 -9.31 -6.42
N GLY A 413 -0.37 -8.37 -7.21
CA GLY A 413 0.79 -8.60 -8.06
C GLY A 413 2.06 -8.09 -7.40
N VAL A 414 3.16 -8.82 -7.59
CA VAL A 414 4.48 -8.54 -7.00
C VAL A 414 5.57 -8.59 -8.07
N ASP A 415 6.38 -7.54 -8.15
CA ASP A 415 7.65 -7.53 -8.88
C ASP A 415 8.73 -8.14 -7.99
N ASN A 416 8.89 -9.46 -8.10
CA ASN A 416 9.84 -10.26 -7.32
C ASN A 416 11.13 -10.53 -8.14
N ARG A 417 11.54 -9.60 -9.02
CA ARG A 417 12.77 -9.74 -9.83
C ARG A 417 14.04 -9.33 -9.10
N GLU A 418 13.90 -8.56 -8.03
CA GLU A 418 14.97 -8.19 -7.09
C GLU A 418 14.63 -8.72 -5.70
N LEU A 419 15.66 -8.85 -4.85
CA LEU A 419 15.51 -9.39 -3.51
C LEU A 419 14.42 -8.66 -2.73
N LEU A 420 13.48 -9.44 -2.19
CA LEU A 420 12.46 -9.01 -1.23
C LEU A 420 12.69 -9.77 0.09
N ALA A 421 12.40 -9.13 1.22
CA ALA A 421 12.50 -9.75 2.55
C ALA A 421 11.24 -10.58 2.86
N PRO A 422 11.35 -11.64 3.69
CA PRO A 422 10.19 -12.39 4.15
C PRO A 422 9.39 -11.52 5.13
N THR A 423 8.07 -11.58 5.12
CA THR A 423 7.27 -11.03 6.23
C THR A 423 7.30 -11.97 7.44
N GLN A 424 6.59 -11.64 8.52
CA GLN A 424 6.38 -12.57 9.61
C GLN A 424 5.58 -13.79 9.11
N PRO A 425 6.02 -15.02 9.39
CA PRO A 425 5.35 -16.23 8.90
C PRO A 425 3.98 -16.45 9.57
N ARG A 426 3.86 -16.03 10.84
CA ARG A 426 2.65 -16.14 11.66
C ARG A 426 2.24 -14.79 12.24
N GLY A 427 0.96 -14.65 12.57
CA GLY A 427 0.35 -13.44 13.11
C GLY A 427 -0.31 -12.56 12.05
N SER A 428 -1.08 -11.58 12.51
CA SER A 428 -1.81 -10.61 11.66
C SER A 428 -0.94 -9.42 11.26
N ASN A 429 -1.35 -8.72 10.18
CA ASN A 429 -0.64 -7.59 9.57
C ASN A 429 0.68 -8.00 8.88
N GLU A 430 0.76 -9.25 8.42
CA GLU A 430 1.87 -9.74 7.61
C GLU A 430 1.97 -9.02 6.25
N ASP A 431 0.84 -8.64 5.67
CA ASP A 431 0.75 -7.89 4.41
C ASP A 431 1.28 -6.46 4.56
N GLN A 432 0.90 -5.77 5.64
CA GLN A 432 1.40 -4.43 5.97
C GLN A 432 2.91 -4.45 6.21
N LEU A 433 3.40 -5.42 6.98
CA LEU A 433 4.83 -5.59 7.22
C LEU A 433 5.56 -5.89 5.91
N PHE A 434 5.01 -6.75 5.05
CA PHE A 434 5.59 -7.02 3.73
C PHE A 434 5.70 -5.74 2.89
N GLY A 435 4.64 -4.93 2.82
CA GLY A 435 4.66 -3.64 2.11
C GLY A 435 5.73 -2.68 2.64
N ALA A 436 5.88 -2.59 3.97
CA ALA A 436 6.92 -1.77 4.60
C ALA A 436 8.33 -2.28 4.30
N LEU A 437 8.55 -3.59 4.33
CA LEU A 437 9.82 -4.23 3.98
C LEU A 437 10.20 -4.00 2.51
N VAL A 438 9.23 -4.06 1.59
CA VAL A 438 9.46 -3.72 0.17
C VAL A 438 9.89 -2.27 0.05
N GLY A 439 9.21 -1.33 0.71
CA GLY A 439 9.58 0.10 0.69
C GLY A 439 10.90 0.41 1.37
N PHE A 440 11.31 -0.41 2.33
CA PHE A 440 12.61 -0.31 2.98
C PHE A 440 13.74 -0.78 2.07
N LEU A 441 13.61 -1.97 1.47
CA LEU A 441 14.61 -2.51 0.54
C LEU A 441 14.66 -1.76 -0.79
N HIS A 442 13.56 -1.14 -1.19
CA HIS A 442 13.42 -0.41 -2.45
C HIS A 442 12.77 0.96 -2.20
N PRO A 443 13.56 2.00 -1.84
CA PRO A 443 13.02 3.32 -1.50
C PRO A 443 12.24 4.00 -2.62
N ASP A 444 12.58 3.68 -3.87
CA ASP A 444 11.93 4.11 -5.11
C ASP A 444 10.68 3.27 -5.48
N THR A 445 10.17 2.45 -4.55
CA THR A 445 9.01 1.58 -4.82
C THR A 445 7.72 2.40 -4.90
N CYS A 446 6.87 2.02 -5.86
CA CYS A 446 5.50 2.46 -5.95
C CYS A 446 4.55 1.26 -5.81
N HIS A 447 3.33 1.55 -5.36
CA HIS A 447 2.19 0.66 -5.40
C HIS A 447 1.15 1.20 -6.37
N ALA A 448 0.46 0.32 -7.09
CA ALA A 448 -0.66 0.69 -7.95
C ALA A 448 -1.96 -0.01 -7.54
N ASN A 449 -3.00 0.79 -7.24
CA ASN A 449 -4.38 0.32 -7.12
C ASN A 449 -5.01 0.26 -8.52
N LEU A 450 -5.52 -0.91 -8.90
CA LEU A 450 -6.12 -1.12 -10.22
C LEU A 450 -7.63 -0.86 -10.15
N PRO A 451 -8.24 -0.28 -11.21
CA PRO A 451 -9.64 0.16 -11.19
C PRO A 451 -10.66 -0.96 -11.35
N HIS A 452 -10.31 -2.20 -11.00
CA HIS A 452 -11.20 -3.35 -11.05
C HIS A 452 -11.25 -4.04 -9.70
N MET A 453 -12.35 -4.73 -9.45
CA MET A 453 -12.64 -5.50 -8.25
C MET A 453 -12.79 -6.96 -8.61
N LEU A 454 -12.35 -7.83 -7.70
CA LEU A 454 -12.66 -9.25 -7.78
C LEU A 454 -13.79 -9.58 -6.80
N LEU A 455 -14.66 -10.51 -7.18
CA LEU A 455 -15.69 -11.02 -6.27
C LEU A 455 -15.02 -11.75 -5.11
N HIS A 456 -15.27 -11.31 -3.88
CA HIS A 456 -14.75 -11.93 -2.66
C HIS A 456 -15.90 -12.50 -1.85
N ARG A 457 -15.99 -13.84 -1.83
CA ARG A 457 -17.13 -14.59 -1.28
C ARG A 457 -16.63 -15.65 -0.31
N ARG A 458 -16.75 -15.40 0.98
CA ARG A 458 -16.45 -16.40 2.01
C ARG A 458 -17.44 -17.57 1.97
N PRO A 459 -17.03 -18.78 2.35
CA PRO A 459 -17.94 -19.93 2.44
C PRO A 459 -18.98 -19.69 3.55
N ASP A 460 -18.55 -19.19 4.70
CA ASP A 460 -19.41 -18.75 5.79
C ASP A 460 -19.55 -17.21 5.81
N PRO A 461 -20.74 -16.66 5.50
CA PRO A 461 -20.97 -15.23 5.57
C PRO A 461 -20.79 -14.71 6.99
N ARG A 462 -19.82 -13.83 7.18
CA ARG A 462 -19.67 -13.08 8.44
C ARG A 462 -20.67 -11.92 8.45
N ARG A 463 -21.15 -11.57 9.64
CA ARG A 463 -21.95 -10.37 9.87
C ARG A 463 -21.22 -9.50 10.87
N TRP A 464 -21.21 -8.19 10.61
CA TRP A 464 -20.77 -7.28 11.66
C TRP A 464 -21.85 -7.16 12.73
N GLN A 465 -21.42 -7.23 13.98
CA GLN A 465 -22.27 -7.08 15.14
C GLN A 465 -22.02 -5.71 15.79
N ALA A 466 -23.02 -5.19 16.51
CA ALA A 466 -22.86 -3.91 17.21
C ALA A 466 -21.71 -3.94 18.25
N SER A 467 -21.36 -5.12 18.77
CA SER A 467 -20.21 -5.33 19.65
C SER A 467 -18.85 -5.13 18.95
N ASP A 468 -18.79 -5.21 17.62
CA ASP A 468 -17.53 -5.01 16.87
C ASP A 468 -17.00 -3.56 16.97
N LEU A 469 -17.86 -2.63 17.39
CA LEU A 469 -17.50 -1.25 17.70
C LEU A 469 -16.83 -1.09 19.07
N ASP A 470 -16.99 -2.08 19.98
CA ASP A 470 -16.44 -2.00 21.33
C ASP A 470 -14.96 -2.37 21.42
N GLU A 471 -14.41 -3.04 20.41
CA GLU A 471 -13.01 -3.49 20.42
C GLU A 471 -12.09 -2.38 19.87
N PRO A 472 -11.43 -1.56 20.70
CA PRO A 472 -10.57 -0.48 20.20
C PRO A 472 -9.39 -1.05 19.41
N ARG A 473 -8.84 -0.25 18.49
CA ARG A 473 -7.58 -0.58 17.82
C ARG A 473 -6.49 -0.87 18.85
N GLY A 474 -5.80 -1.98 18.66
CA GLY A 474 -4.66 -2.40 19.46
C GLY A 474 -3.38 -2.45 18.64
N VAL A 475 -2.27 -2.68 19.32
CA VAL A 475 -0.98 -2.99 18.69
C VAL A 475 -0.78 -4.50 18.70
N ASN A 476 -0.37 -5.04 17.56
CA ASN A 476 0.14 -6.40 17.43
C ASN A 476 1.60 -6.33 16.94
N ARG A 477 2.29 -7.47 16.94
CA ARG A 477 3.69 -7.56 16.46
C ARG A 477 3.85 -7.00 15.06
N GLY A 478 3.04 -7.42 14.09
CA GLY A 478 3.14 -6.98 12.69
C GLY A 478 3.00 -5.47 12.51
N GLY A 479 2.02 -4.86 13.18
CA GLY A 479 1.79 -3.41 13.16
C GLY A 479 2.94 -2.64 13.82
N PHE A 480 3.45 -3.12 14.96
CA PHE A 480 4.61 -2.51 15.61
C PHE A 480 5.85 -2.55 14.72
N LEU A 481 6.16 -3.71 14.13
CA LEU A 481 7.31 -3.86 13.23
C LEU A 481 7.17 -3.01 11.97
N THR A 482 5.95 -2.91 11.42
CA THR A 482 5.64 -2.01 10.29
C THR A 482 6.03 -0.56 10.64
N ALA A 483 5.62 -0.06 11.80
CA ALA A 483 5.97 1.29 12.27
C ALA A 483 7.48 1.47 12.50
N ARG A 484 8.17 0.45 13.05
CA ARG A 484 9.64 0.48 13.21
C ARG A 484 10.37 0.53 11.87
N VAL A 485 9.94 -0.26 10.89
CA VAL A 485 10.53 -0.25 9.53
C VAL A 485 10.32 1.10 8.84
N HIS A 486 9.13 1.70 8.96
CA HIS A 486 8.89 3.06 8.44
C HIS A 486 9.79 4.10 9.10
N THR A 487 9.98 4.01 10.42
CA THR A 487 10.88 4.91 11.15
C THR A 487 12.31 4.76 10.64
N LEU A 488 12.81 3.53 10.50
CA LEU A 488 14.17 3.26 10.01
C LEU A 488 14.38 3.78 8.58
N ARG A 489 13.38 3.61 7.71
CA ARG A 489 13.40 4.12 6.31
C ARG A 489 13.63 5.63 6.23
N SER A 490 13.15 6.42 7.18
CA SER A 490 13.30 7.88 7.17
C SER A 490 14.76 8.35 7.30
N SER A 491 15.64 7.48 7.80
CA SER A 491 17.07 7.74 8.02
C SER A 491 17.98 6.89 7.13
N LEU A 492 17.41 6.29 6.07
CA LEU A 492 18.10 5.30 5.27
C LEU A 492 19.27 5.91 4.50
N PRO A 493 20.50 5.39 4.66
CA PRO A 493 21.61 5.81 3.83
C PRO A 493 21.42 5.36 2.38
N GLY A 494 22.12 6.02 1.45
CA GLY A 494 22.29 5.49 0.11
C GLY A 494 23.00 4.13 0.15
N GLY A 495 22.66 3.22 -0.76
CA GLY A 495 23.24 1.88 -0.82
C GLY A 495 22.54 0.99 -1.84
N ASP A 496 22.96 -0.26 -1.95
CA ASP A 496 22.25 -1.29 -2.71
C ASP A 496 21.25 -2.08 -1.84
N VAL A 497 20.54 -3.02 -2.45
CA VAL A 497 19.52 -3.82 -1.76
C VAL A 497 20.10 -4.72 -0.66
N ASN A 498 21.33 -5.22 -0.84
CA ASN A 498 21.98 -6.11 0.12
C ASN A 498 22.44 -5.35 1.37
N SER A 499 23.06 -4.19 1.18
CA SER A 499 23.47 -3.30 2.26
C SER A 499 22.26 -2.88 3.12
N ARG A 500 21.09 -2.68 2.49
CA ARG A 500 19.85 -2.41 3.22
C ARG A 500 19.33 -3.64 3.95
N ALA A 501 19.37 -4.82 3.36
CA ALA A 501 18.98 -6.06 4.04
C ALA A 501 19.83 -6.31 5.29
N GLU A 502 21.13 -6.05 5.23
CA GLU A 502 22.05 -6.10 6.39
C GLU A 502 21.66 -5.08 7.46
N LEU A 503 21.40 -3.82 7.07
CA LEU A 503 20.94 -2.79 8.01
C LEU A 503 19.62 -3.15 8.70
N LEU A 504 18.69 -3.81 7.98
CA LEU A 504 17.45 -4.31 8.57
C LEU A 504 17.73 -5.38 9.62
N ALA A 505 18.62 -6.33 9.30
CA ALA A 505 19.01 -7.39 10.23
C ALA A 505 19.63 -6.80 11.50
N ASP A 506 20.57 -5.87 11.36
CA ASP A 506 21.22 -5.17 12.48
C ASP A 506 20.20 -4.39 13.34
N ALA A 507 19.24 -3.71 12.71
CA ALA A 507 18.22 -2.96 13.42
C ALA A 507 17.29 -3.88 14.22
N PHE A 508 16.90 -5.03 13.65
CA PHE A 508 16.06 -6.01 14.35
C PHE A 508 16.82 -6.73 15.45
N ASP A 509 18.09 -7.04 15.24
CA ASP A 509 18.99 -7.63 16.24
C ASP A 509 19.25 -6.65 17.41
N ALA A 510 19.42 -5.36 17.12
CA ALA A 510 19.49 -4.32 18.14
C ALA A 510 18.18 -4.24 18.96
N LEU A 511 17.03 -4.26 18.28
CA LEU A 511 15.72 -4.25 18.94
C LEU A 511 15.46 -5.54 19.75
N ALA A 512 16.00 -6.68 19.32
CA ALA A 512 15.95 -7.94 20.07
C ALA A 512 16.68 -7.87 21.41
N ARG A 513 17.74 -7.05 21.51
CA ARG A 513 18.52 -6.85 22.73
C ARG A 513 17.97 -5.76 23.64
N THR A 514 16.93 -5.04 23.22
CA THR A 514 16.29 -3.99 24.03
C THR A 514 15.64 -4.61 25.26
N HIS A 515 15.79 -3.95 26.42
CA HIS A 515 15.21 -4.43 27.67
C HIS A 515 13.66 -4.50 27.55
N PRO A 516 13.00 -5.54 28.09
CA PRO A 516 11.54 -5.69 27.99
C PRO A 516 10.74 -4.47 28.47
N ASP A 517 11.22 -3.76 29.50
CA ASP A 517 10.56 -2.54 29.99
C ASP A 517 10.57 -1.40 28.96
N GLU A 518 11.68 -1.25 28.23
CA GLU A 518 11.81 -0.25 27.16
C GLU A 518 10.95 -0.64 25.96
N LEU A 519 10.92 -1.93 25.58
CA LEU A 519 10.01 -2.43 24.55
C LEU A 519 8.54 -2.19 24.94
N GLY A 520 8.18 -2.47 26.19
CA GLY A 520 6.85 -2.21 26.72
C GLY A 520 6.49 -0.72 26.64
N TRP A 521 7.44 0.18 26.92
CA TRP A 521 7.23 1.62 26.76
C TRP A 521 7.03 2.02 25.29
N GLN A 522 7.86 1.53 24.38
CA GLN A 522 7.71 1.80 22.94
C GLN A 522 6.37 1.28 22.38
N LEU A 523 5.92 0.10 22.81
CA LEU A 523 4.63 -0.47 22.46
C LEU A 523 3.44 0.37 22.97
N ARG A 524 3.56 0.95 24.18
CA ARG A 524 2.55 1.88 24.72
C ARG A 524 2.52 3.18 23.92
N GLN A 525 3.68 3.71 23.52
CA GLN A 525 3.71 4.88 22.62
C GLN A 525 3.04 4.59 21.28
N GLU A 526 3.32 3.43 20.69
CA GLU A 526 2.68 3.02 19.44
C GLU A 526 1.16 2.90 19.58
N LEU A 527 0.68 2.36 20.71
CA LEU A 527 -0.76 2.28 20.99
C LEU A 527 -1.39 3.67 21.04
N LEU A 528 -0.74 4.61 21.74
CA LEU A 528 -1.21 5.99 21.83
C LEU A 528 -1.25 6.67 20.46
N GLU A 529 -0.21 6.49 19.65
CA GLU A 529 -0.13 7.07 18.31
C GLU A 529 -1.24 6.53 17.40
N VAL A 530 -1.40 5.20 17.32
CA VAL A 530 -2.43 4.55 16.49
C VAL A 530 -3.83 4.98 16.92
N ARG A 531 -4.09 5.10 18.22
CA ARG A 531 -5.40 5.54 18.73
C ARG A 531 -5.63 7.03 18.50
N SER A 532 -4.63 7.89 18.72
CA SER A 532 -4.77 9.34 18.50
C SER A 532 -5.07 9.64 17.02
N GLN A 533 -4.27 9.09 16.11
CA GLN A 533 -4.49 9.28 14.66
C GLN A 533 -5.84 8.74 14.19
N PHE A 534 -6.34 7.68 14.82
CA PHE A 534 -7.65 7.14 14.50
C PHE A 534 -8.77 8.04 15.02
N ILE A 535 -8.68 8.48 16.29
CA ILE A 535 -9.63 9.43 16.90
C ILE A 535 -9.71 10.72 16.10
N GLU A 536 -8.57 11.31 15.74
CA GLU A 536 -8.50 12.54 14.93
C GLU A 536 -9.22 12.37 13.59
N ARG A 537 -8.98 11.25 12.90
CA ARG A 537 -9.65 10.96 11.63
C ARG A 537 -11.15 10.75 11.80
N VAL A 538 -11.56 9.97 12.78
CA VAL A 538 -12.99 9.70 13.07
C VAL A 538 -13.71 11.00 13.45
N ALA A 539 -13.09 11.85 14.26
CA ALA A 539 -13.65 13.15 14.65
C ALA A 539 -13.80 14.07 13.43
N ALA A 540 -12.79 14.15 12.56
CA ALA A 540 -12.87 14.95 11.33
C ALA A 540 -13.97 14.45 10.37
N VAL A 541 -14.12 13.13 10.22
CA VAL A 541 -15.20 12.54 9.41
C VAL A 541 -16.57 12.83 10.02
N ARG A 542 -16.72 12.68 11.35
CA ARG A 542 -17.96 13.02 12.06
C ARG A 542 -18.35 14.48 11.86
N GLU A 543 -17.39 15.40 12.00
CA GLU A 543 -17.61 16.83 11.82
C GLU A 543 -18.04 17.16 10.39
N ALA A 544 -17.38 16.59 9.38
CA ALA A 544 -17.69 16.85 7.98
C ALA A 544 -19.00 16.18 7.51
N LEU A 545 -19.35 15.01 8.06
CA LEU A 545 -20.53 14.23 7.66
C LEU A 545 -21.82 14.77 8.31
N GLU A 546 -21.72 15.39 9.49
CA GLU A 546 -22.88 15.76 10.33
C GLU A 546 -23.88 14.60 10.45
N PRO A 547 -23.47 13.44 11.00
CA PRO A 547 -24.23 12.20 10.89
C PRO A 547 -25.59 12.28 11.61
N PRO A 548 -26.61 11.54 11.13
CA PRO A 548 -27.89 11.45 11.82
C PRO A 548 -27.75 10.76 13.19
N PRO A 549 -28.71 10.96 14.12
CA PRO A 549 -28.56 10.54 15.52
C PRO A 549 -28.23 9.06 15.74
N TRP A 550 -28.69 8.16 14.86
CA TRP A 550 -28.38 6.73 15.00
C TRP A 550 -26.94 6.39 14.67
N LEU A 551 -26.36 7.05 13.66
CA LEU A 551 -24.98 6.86 13.23
C LEU A 551 -24.03 7.64 14.16
N ASP A 552 -24.46 8.83 14.59
CA ASP A 552 -23.71 9.67 15.52
C ASP A 552 -23.43 8.96 16.85
N ARG A 553 -24.41 8.20 17.38
CA ARG A 553 -24.20 7.32 18.54
C ARG A 553 -23.07 6.31 18.35
N ASP A 554 -22.94 5.75 17.15
CA ASP A 554 -21.88 4.79 16.84
C ASP A 554 -20.52 5.49 16.68
N PHE A 555 -20.49 6.71 16.11
CA PHE A 555 -19.29 7.57 16.13
C PHE A 555 -18.84 7.88 17.57
N GLU A 556 -19.74 8.30 18.44
CA GLU A 556 -19.44 8.58 19.85
C GLU A 556 -18.91 7.36 20.58
N ARG A 557 -19.52 6.19 20.34
CA ARG A 557 -19.07 4.93 20.92
C ARG A 557 -17.65 4.59 20.48
N VAL A 558 -17.35 4.71 19.19
CA VAL A 558 -16.01 4.46 18.63
C VAL A 558 -14.98 5.41 19.25
N LEU A 559 -15.28 6.71 19.31
CA LEU A 559 -14.39 7.71 19.92
C LEU A 559 -14.16 7.43 21.42
N ALA A 560 -15.22 7.16 22.17
CA ALA A 560 -15.15 6.90 23.60
C ALA A 560 -14.35 5.62 23.94
N ARG A 561 -14.44 4.59 23.10
CA ARG A 561 -13.67 3.34 23.27
C ARG A 561 -12.19 3.54 22.99
N HIS A 562 -11.83 4.28 21.94
CA HIS A 562 -10.43 4.56 21.62
C HIS A 562 -9.77 5.53 22.60
N GLY A 563 -10.55 6.41 23.25
CA GLY A 563 -10.04 7.32 24.28
C GLY A 563 -9.68 6.66 25.62
N ARG A 564 -9.92 5.34 25.78
CA ARG A 564 -9.60 4.59 27.00
C ARG A 564 -8.45 3.62 26.72
N VAL A 565 -7.57 3.44 27.70
CA VAL A 565 -6.58 2.35 27.75
C VAL A 565 -6.85 1.58 29.03
N ASP A 566 -7.06 0.26 28.93
CA ASP A 566 -7.42 -0.58 30.07
C ASP A 566 -6.38 -1.66 30.39
N GLY A 567 -6.67 -2.49 31.41
CA GLY A 567 -5.77 -3.55 31.84
C GLY A 567 -5.55 -4.65 30.78
N SER A 568 -6.51 -4.85 29.86
CA SER A 568 -6.37 -5.83 28.78
C SER A 568 -5.40 -5.36 27.71
N ASP A 569 -5.39 -4.06 27.41
CA ASP A 569 -4.36 -3.45 26.56
C ASP A 569 -2.98 -3.65 27.18
N GLN A 570 -2.83 -3.31 28.46
CA GLN A 570 -1.56 -3.46 29.17
C GLN A 570 -1.05 -4.90 29.15
N GLN A 571 -1.92 -5.88 29.47
CA GLN A 571 -1.57 -7.30 29.45
C GLN A 571 -1.09 -7.75 28.07
N ARG A 572 -1.77 -7.34 26.99
CA ARG A 572 -1.39 -7.66 25.61
C ARG A 572 -0.04 -7.04 25.25
N LEU A 573 0.20 -5.78 25.58
CA LEU A 573 1.48 -5.12 25.28
C LEU A 573 2.63 -5.78 26.05
N ASP A 574 2.43 -6.16 27.30
CA ASP A 574 3.43 -6.86 28.11
C ASP A 574 3.72 -8.27 27.56
N GLU A 575 2.71 -8.96 27.03
CA GLU A 575 2.90 -10.23 26.31
C GLU A 575 3.73 -10.05 25.04
N ILE A 576 3.43 -9.04 24.22
CA ILE A 576 4.22 -8.73 23.03
C ILE A 576 5.66 -8.38 23.43
N ALA A 577 5.87 -7.51 24.43
CA ALA A 577 7.19 -7.10 24.88
C ALA A 577 8.05 -8.29 25.36
N ARG A 578 7.44 -9.31 25.98
CA ARG A 578 8.15 -10.53 26.41
C ARG A 578 8.55 -11.45 25.25
N ASN A 579 7.68 -11.59 24.25
CA ASN A 579 7.88 -12.55 23.16
C ASN A 579 8.63 -11.97 21.95
N LEU A 580 8.60 -10.64 21.79
CA LEU A 580 9.19 -9.94 20.65
C LEU A 580 10.72 -10.12 20.53
N PRO A 581 11.52 -10.08 21.61
CA PRO A 581 12.97 -10.32 21.53
C PRO A 581 13.36 -11.62 20.84
N ALA A 582 12.72 -12.74 21.22
CA ALA A 582 13.00 -14.05 20.64
C ALA A 582 12.67 -14.08 19.14
N PHE A 583 11.48 -13.55 18.78
CA PHE A 583 11.09 -13.43 17.38
C PHE A 583 12.08 -12.60 16.55
N LEU A 584 12.53 -11.46 17.07
CA LEU A 584 13.47 -10.57 16.37
C LEU A 584 14.87 -11.20 16.23
N ALA A 585 15.32 -11.94 17.24
CA ALA A 585 16.57 -12.68 17.17
C ALA A 585 16.53 -13.74 16.06
N ASP A 586 15.46 -14.52 15.98
CA ASP A 586 15.29 -15.49 14.90
C ASP A 586 15.16 -14.81 13.53
N TYR A 587 14.40 -13.72 13.45
CA TYR A 587 14.20 -12.98 12.21
C TYR A 587 15.52 -12.43 11.66
N SER A 588 16.27 -11.71 12.49
CA SER A 588 17.55 -11.12 12.10
C SER A 588 18.57 -12.19 11.72
N ALA A 589 18.65 -13.30 12.47
CA ALA A 589 19.54 -14.41 12.18
C ALA A 589 19.21 -15.14 10.87
N ALA A 590 17.93 -15.17 10.48
CA ALA A 590 17.47 -15.88 9.28
C ALA A 590 17.53 -15.06 7.99
N LEU A 591 17.66 -13.73 8.06
CA LEU A 591 17.71 -12.86 6.87
C LEU A 591 18.84 -13.18 5.88
N PRO A 592 20.09 -13.47 6.31
CA PRO A 592 21.15 -13.86 5.39
C PRO A 592 20.85 -15.17 4.66
N ASP A 593 20.33 -16.17 5.38
CA ASP A 593 19.94 -17.47 4.85
C ASP A 593 18.76 -17.36 3.88
N TRP A 594 17.82 -16.48 4.17
CA TRP A 594 16.75 -16.10 3.25
C TRP A 594 17.30 -15.49 1.95
N ALA A 595 18.20 -14.50 2.04
CA ALA A 595 18.74 -13.83 0.86
C ALA A 595 19.52 -14.81 -0.04
N ALA A 596 20.38 -15.65 0.55
CA ALA A 596 21.09 -16.70 -0.16
C ALA A 596 20.12 -17.67 -0.87
N SER A 597 19.07 -18.10 -0.17
CA SER A 597 18.03 -18.98 -0.71
C SER A 597 17.24 -18.34 -1.85
N TRP A 598 16.90 -17.05 -1.72
CA TRP A 598 16.19 -16.31 -2.75
C TRP A 598 17.05 -16.18 -4.02
N TYR A 599 18.35 -15.86 -3.90
CA TYR A 599 19.26 -15.80 -5.05
C TYR A 599 19.48 -17.16 -5.70
N TYR A 600 19.54 -18.23 -4.91
CA TYR A 600 19.56 -19.60 -5.41
C TYR A 600 18.29 -19.89 -6.23
N CYS A 601 17.11 -19.65 -5.68
CA CYS A 601 15.83 -19.87 -6.37
C CYS A 601 15.71 -19.04 -7.66
N ARG A 602 16.16 -17.78 -7.64
CA ARG A 602 16.22 -16.93 -8.84
C ARG A 602 17.09 -17.53 -9.93
N SER A 603 18.23 -18.12 -9.56
CA SER A 603 19.19 -18.67 -10.51
C SER A 603 18.79 -20.05 -11.02
N ALA A 604 18.26 -20.89 -10.12
CA ALA A 604 17.77 -22.23 -10.46
C ALA A 604 16.49 -22.18 -11.28
N GLY A 605 15.59 -21.23 -11.01
CA GLY A 605 14.26 -21.19 -11.59
C GLY A 605 13.30 -22.16 -10.87
N ILE A 606 12.00 -21.84 -10.96
CA ILE A 606 10.96 -22.55 -10.21
C ILE A 606 10.86 -24.04 -10.57
N ASP A 607 11.02 -24.39 -11.84
CA ASP A 607 10.92 -25.77 -12.32
C ASP A 607 11.97 -26.65 -11.65
N ASN A 608 13.24 -26.25 -11.68
CA ASN A 608 14.35 -26.95 -11.03
C ASN A 608 14.18 -27.04 -9.50
N VAL A 609 13.58 -26.03 -8.87
CA VAL A 609 13.29 -26.06 -7.44
C VAL A 609 12.18 -27.07 -7.11
N LEU A 610 11.27 -27.33 -8.06
CA LEU A 610 10.14 -28.25 -7.93
C LEU A 610 10.40 -29.66 -8.50
N GLU A 611 11.46 -29.86 -9.30
CA GLU A 611 11.90 -31.16 -9.85
C GLU A 611 12.02 -32.23 -8.74
N ASP A 612 11.85 -33.52 -9.08
CA ASP A 612 11.72 -34.70 -8.18
C ASP A 612 10.37 -34.87 -7.43
N ARG A 613 9.27 -34.31 -7.93
CA ARG A 613 7.90 -34.63 -7.47
C ARG A 613 7.27 -35.89 -8.11
N ALA A 614 8.09 -36.72 -8.75
CA ALA A 614 7.67 -37.93 -9.46
C ALA A 614 7.50 -39.15 -8.54
#